data_AF-C9ZF06-F1
#
_entry.id   AF-C9ZF06-F1
#
_cell.length_a   1.000
_cell.length_b   1.000
_cell.length_c   1.000
_cell.angle_alpha   90.00
_cell.angle_beta   90.00
_cell.angle_gamma   90.00
#
_symmetry.space_group_name_H-M   'P 1'
#
loop_
_entity.id
_entity.type
_entity.pdbx_description
1 polymer ?
#
loop_
_entity_poly.entity_id
_entity_poly.type
_entity_poly.pdbx_seq_one_letter_code
_entity_poly.pdbx_strand_id
1 'polypeptide(L)'
;MHITEFTNTLAERLPGWRPSSPAVAIADDPAANRIWDSGPLPYTSFETTDAYRGVLTHHWGLQLYVMPRPHRPGEYLVLPMLPANTGHQHVQGLRAPRGIAVPADPVRATALLKRRLLHDYLFTSPTAIRRSSPGHFQVHVAFDADRRPRIRSGYIGANSALLRGGFLLDPATGECHLPDTLTPTQTRHQLVRAVQHLRHRDFHIVMDYAEGPRSHPPLPRVNPRKGMGR
;
A
#
# COMPACT_ATOMS: atom_id res chain seq x y z
N MET A 1 24.42 6.97 6.86
CA MET A 1 23.54 5.84 6.51
C MET A 1 22.76 6.19 5.25
N HIS A 2 22.70 5.28 4.29
CA HIS A 2 21.97 5.45 3.04
C HIS A 2 20.46 5.25 3.26
N ILE A 3 19.58 5.87 2.45
CA ILE A 3 18.13 5.78 2.62
C ILE A 3 17.60 4.33 2.58
N THR A 4 18.15 3.50 1.68
CA THR A 4 17.80 2.08 1.56
C THR A 4 18.11 1.31 2.84
N GLU A 5 19.29 1.55 3.41
CA GLU A 5 19.73 0.93 4.65
C GLU A 5 18.83 1.37 5.80
N PHE A 6 18.59 2.67 5.96
CA PHE A 6 17.68 3.20 6.98
C PHE A 6 16.28 2.61 6.89
N THR A 7 15.72 2.54 5.69
CA THR A 7 14.37 2.01 5.45
C THR A 7 14.29 0.52 5.79
N ASN A 8 15.29 -0.28 5.40
CA ASN A 8 15.36 -1.70 5.76
C ASN A 8 15.45 -1.88 7.28
N THR A 9 16.32 -1.15 7.95
CA THR A 9 16.51 -1.23 9.42
C THR A 9 15.26 -0.77 10.19
N LEU A 10 14.52 0.20 9.66
CA LEU A 10 13.20 0.58 10.20
C LEU A 10 12.18 -0.55 10.04
N ALA A 11 12.09 -1.17 8.87
CA ALA A 11 11.14 -2.25 8.62
C ALA A 11 11.33 -3.44 9.58
N GLU A 12 12.58 -3.83 9.85
CA GLU A 12 12.91 -4.88 10.83
C GLU A 12 12.36 -4.59 12.24
N ARG A 13 12.23 -3.32 12.61
CA ARG A 13 11.81 -2.87 13.96
C ARG A 13 10.34 -2.49 14.05
N LEU A 14 9.67 -2.43 12.90
CA LEU A 14 8.27 -2.05 12.75
C LEU A 14 7.44 -3.28 12.35
N PRO A 15 6.73 -3.92 13.29
CA PRO A 15 5.96 -5.12 13.00
C PRO A 15 4.97 -4.91 11.85
N GLY A 16 4.99 -5.81 10.87
CA GLY A 16 4.07 -5.78 9.73
C GLY A 16 4.43 -4.81 8.62
N TRP A 17 5.48 -3.99 8.79
CA TRP A 17 6.02 -3.08 7.77
C TRP A 17 7.16 -3.76 7.02
N ARG A 18 7.26 -3.51 5.72
CA ARG A 18 8.29 -4.05 4.84
C ARG A 18 8.78 -2.95 3.91
N PRO A 19 10.06 -2.94 3.51
CA PRO A 19 10.51 -2.05 2.45
C PRO A 19 9.79 -2.42 1.14
N SER A 20 9.33 -1.41 0.39
CA SER A 20 8.90 -1.55 -0.99
C SER A 20 10.09 -1.52 -1.96
N SER A 21 9.81 -1.70 -3.26
CA SER A 21 10.71 -1.53 -4.42
C SER A 21 11.83 -0.48 -4.26
N PRO A 22 12.94 -0.61 -5.02
CA PRO A 22 14.18 0.14 -4.79
C PRO A 22 13.99 1.64 -4.71
N ALA A 23 14.93 2.31 -4.05
CA ALA A 23 14.88 3.74 -3.82
C ALA A 23 14.73 4.52 -5.14
N VAL A 24 13.85 5.52 -5.14
CA VAL A 24 13.51 6.33 -6.33
C VAL A 24 13.97 7.77 -6.10
N ALA A 25 14.48 8.42 -7.13
CA ALA A 25 14.84 9.84 -7.09
C ALA A 25 13.59 10.69 -6.81
N ILE A 26 13.70 11.67 -5.91
CA ILE A 26 12.53 12.40 -5.37
C ILE A 26 11.96 13.41 -6.37
N ALA A 27 12.82 14.06 -7.17
CA ALA A 27 12.45 15.19 -8.02
C ALA A 27 11.22 14.92 -8.91
N ASP A 28 11.08 13.70 -9.42
CA ASP A 28 10.01 13.31 -10.34
C ASP A 28 9.15 12.16 -9.79
N ASP A 29 9.14 11.92 -8.48
CA ASP A 29 8.49 10.74 -7.91
C ASP A 29 6.96 10.91 -7.82
N PRO A 30 6.16 10.24 -8.68
CA PRO A 30 4.70 10.38 -8.65
C PRO A 30 4.08 9.91 -7.33
N ALA A 31 4.80 9.13 -6.51
CA ALA A 31 4.36 8.74 -5.18
C ALA A 31 4.17 9.92 -4.22
N ALA A 32 4.88 11.04 -4.43
CA ALA A 32 4.72 12.24 -3.61
C ALA A 32 3.28 12.79 -3.67
N ASN A 33 2.58 12.63 -4.80
CA ASN A 33 1.17 13.03 -4.97
C ASN A 33 0.21 12.26 -4.06
N ARG A 34 0.65 11.11 -3.52
CA ARG A 34 -0.11 10.29 -2.59
C ARG A 34 0.27 10.51 -1.13
N ILE A 35 1.12 11.48 -0.79
CA ILE A 35 1.33 11.87 0.61
C ILE A 35 0.01 12.43 1.15
N TRP A 36 -0.46 11.89 2.27
CA TRP A 36 -1.72 12.33 2.89
C TRP A 36 -1.56 13.74 3.47
N ASP A 37 -0.53 13.94 4.30
CA ASP A 37 -0.22 15.24 4.90
C ASP A 37 1.29 15.32 5.18
N SER A 38 1.95 16.28 4.53
CA SER A 38 3.38 16.58 4.72
C SER A 38 3.66 17.28 6.06
N GLY A 39 2.63 17.61 6.83
CA GLY A 39 2.71 18.42 8.04
C GLY A 39 3.06 19.88 7.69
N PRO A 40 3.78 20.60 8.58
CA PRO A 40 4.20 21.98 8.32
C PRO A 40 5.36 22.07 7.30
N LEU A 41 5.71 20.98 6.63
CA LEU A 41 6.84 20.94 5.71
C LEU A 41 6.39 21.50 4.35
N PRO A 42 7.02 22.58 3.86
CA PRO A 42 6.65 23.16 2.58
C PRO A 42 6.94 22.16 1.46
N TYR A 43 6.07 22.10 0.46
CA TYR A 43 6.22 21.22 -0.71
C TYR A 43 7.53 21.47 -1.48
N THR A 44 8.14 22.65 -1.35
CA THR A 44 9.48 22.95 -1.88
C THR A 44 10.59 22.06 -1.28
N SER A 45 10.32 21.38 -0.16
CA SER A 45 11.22 20.39 0.44
C SER A 45 11.42 19.13 -0.43
N PHE A 46 10.62 18.94 -1.48
CA PHE A 46 10.74 17.80 -2.39
C PHE A 46 11.57 18.10 -3.66
N GLU A 47 12.08 19.33 -3.84
CA GLU A 47 12.80 19.76 -5.05
C GLU A 47 14.31 19.40 -5.06
N THR A 48 14.72 18.36 -4.34
CA THR A 48 16.13 17.96 -4.25
C THR A 48 16.49 16.93 -5.32
N THR A 49 17.27 17.33 -6.32
CA THR A 49 17.61 16.52 -7.51
C THR A 49 18.43 15.26 -7.20
N ASP A 50 19.20 15.26 -6.10
CA ASP A 50 20.10 14.15 -5.72
C ASP A 50 19.60 13.30 -4.53
N ALA A 51 18.37 13.51 -4.09
CA ALA A 51 17.81 12.73 -2.99
C ALA A 51 16.96 11.57 -3.50
N TYR A 52 17.09 10.44 -2.79
CA TYR A 52 16.28 9.25 -3.04
C TYR A 52 15.36 9.00 -1.85
N ARG A 53 14.18 8.44 -2.14
CA ARG A 53 13.21 8.01 -1.13
C ARG A 53 13.15 6.49 -0.99
N GLY A 54 12.83 6.04 0.22
CA GLY A 54 12.34 4.69 0.49
C GLY A 54 10.82 4.71 0.73
N VAL A 55 10.18 3.57 0.59
CA VAL A 55 8.78 3.39 1.00
C VAL A 55 8.68 2.17 1.91
N LEU A 56 7.95 2.30 3.01
CA LEU A 56 7.55 1.18 3.86
C LEU A 56 6.09 0.84 3.58
N THR A 57 5.79 -0.43 3.32
CA THR A 57 4.43 -0.93 3.11
C THR A 57 4.01 -1.84 4.26
N HIS A 58 2.84 -1.55 4.83
CA HIS A 58 2.15 -2.40 5.78
C HIS A 58 1.17 -3.33 5.05
N HIS A 59 1.02 -4.55 5.56
CA HIS A 59 0.11 -5.56 4.97
C HIS A 59 -1.38 -5.17 4.96
N TRP A 60 -1.78 -4.07 5.61
CA TRP A 60 -3.15 -3.52 5.53
C TRP A 60 -3.37 -2.60 4.32
N GLY A 61 -2.37 -2.43 3.46
CA GLY A 61 -2.43 -1.49 2.34
C GLY A 61 -2.14 -0.06 2.77
N LEU A 62 -1.24 0.12 3.73
CA LEU A 62 -0.78 1.44 4.19
C LEU A 62 0.68 1.61 3.79
N GLN A 63 1.09 2.84 3.50
CA GLN A 63 2.46 3.16 3.14
C GLN A 63 3.01 4.36 3.89
N LEU A 64 4.32 4.36 4.13
CA LEU A 64 5.08 5.50 4.62
C LEU A 64 6.12 5.86 3.57
N TYR A 65 6.13 7.13 3.18
CA TYR A 65 7.16 7.74 2.36
C TYR A 65 8.32 8.18 3.25
N VAL A 66 9.53 7.71 2.98
CA VAL A 66 10.72 8.03 3.78
C VAL A 66 11.75 8.73 2.91
N MET A 67 12.20 9.90 3.31
CA MET A 67 13.23 10.65 2.57
C MET A 67 14.21 11.35 3.52
N PRO A 68 15.45 11.62 3.11
CA PRO A 68 16.33 12.53 3.84
C PRO A 68 15.66 13.88 4.06
N ARG A 69 15.87 14.50 5.21
CA ARG A 69 15.34 15.83 5.49
C ARG A 69 16.22 16.89 4.81
N PRO A 70 15.66 17.75 3.94
CA PRO A 70 16.44 18.83 3.33
C PRO A 70 17.05 19.75 4.39
N HIS A 71 18.29 20.16 4.16
CA HIS A 71 19.07 21.06 5.03
C HIS A 71 19.27 20.59 6.49
N ARG A 72 18.93 19.33 6.81
CA ARG A 72 19.14 18.73 8.14
C ARG A 72 19.80 17.35 8.00
N PRO A 73 21.13 17.31 7.78
CA PRO A 73 21.86 16.06 7.69
C PRO A 73 21.64 15.20 8.95
N GLY A 74 21.50 13.89 8.76
CA GLY A 74 21.26 12.98 9.89
C GLY A 74 19.81 12.95 10.38
N GLU A 75 18.87 13.58 9.67
CA GLU A 75 17.43 13.43 9.89
C GLU A 75 16.73 12.92 8.63
N TYR A 76 15.61 12.23 8.86
CA TYR A 76 14.71 11.75 7.82
C TYR A 76 13.31 12.29 8.07
N LEU A 77 12.58 12.51 6.99
CA LEU A 77 11.14 12.72 7.00
C LEU A 77 10.44 11.39 6.77
N VAL A 78 9.42 11.12 7.58
CA VAL A 78 8.54 9.97 7.41
C VAL A 78 7.10 10.49 7.29
N LEU A 79 6.51 10.30 6.12
CA LEU A 79 5.25 10.90 5.72
C LEU A 79 4.22 9.79 5.46
N PRO A 80 3.03 9.85 6.07
CA PRO A 80 1.98 8.90 5.77
C PRO A 80 1.45 9.13 4.36
N MET A 81 1.33 8.04 3.61
CA MET A 81 0.69 8.07 2.30
C MET A 81 -0.81 7.79 2.43
N LEU A 82 -1.58 8.12 1.40
CA LEU A 82 -2.95 7.71 1.25
C LEU A 82 -3.03 6.16 1.25
N PRO A 83 -4.00 5.55 1.97
CA PRO A 83 -4.21 4.10 1.92
C PRO A 83 -4.45 3.57 0.50
N ALA A 84 -4.22 2.27 0.30
CA ALA A 84 -4.48 1.59 -0.97
C ALA A 84 -5.90 1.88 -1.50
N ASN A 85 -6.02 2.07 -2.81
CA ASN A 85 -7.27 2.45 -3.51
C ASN A 85 -7.94 3.73 -2.95
N THR A 86 -7.23 4.60 -2.25
CA THR A 86 -7.75 5.92 -1.85
C THR A 86 -7.08 7.04 -2.65
N GLY A 87 -7.68 8.22 -2.54
CA GLY A 87 -7.36 9.47 -3.24
C GLY A 87 -7.72 10.62 -2.30
N HIS A 88 -7.24 11.84 -2.58
CA HIS A 88 -7.42 13.00 -1.69
C HIS A 88 -8.88 13.31 -1.37
N GLN A 89 -9.80 13.08 -2.31
CA GLN A 89 -11.24 13.22 -2.09
C GLN A 89 -11.78 12.30 -0.98
N HIS A 90 -11.17 11.14 -0.76
CA HIS A 90 -11.62 10.18 0.26
C HIS A 90 -11.20 10.60 1.68
N VAL A 91 -10.13 11.41 1.80
CA VAL A 91 -9.60 11.88 3.08
C VAL A 91 -10.04 13.30 3.43
N GLN A 92 -10.76 13.98 2.54
CA GLN A 92 -11.28 15.32 2.78
C GLN A 92 -12.14 15.36 4.07
N GLY A 93 -11.85 16.32 4.94
CA GLY A 93 -12.51 16.49 6.23
C GLY A 93 -12.09 15.48 7.32
N LEU A 94 -11.17 14.56 7.04
CA LEU A 94 -10.55 13.74 8.07
C LEU A 94 -9.38 14.48 8.70
N ARG A 95 -9.13 14.26 9.99
CA ARG A 95 -7.90 14.69 10.64
C ARG A 95 -6.75 13.86 10.05
N ALA A 96 -5.90 14.48 9.24
CA ALA A 96 -4.80 13.79 8.60
C ALA A 96 -3.70 13.41 9.62
N PRO A 97 -3.14 12.19 9.53
CA PRO A 97 -1.93 11.85 10.26
C PRO A 97 -0.79 12.69 9.70
N ARG A 98 -0.05 13.39 10.57
CA ARG A 98 0.99 14.34 10.15
C ARG A 98 2.33 13.65 9.96
N GLY A 99 3.01 13.94 8.85
CA GLY A 99 4.42 13.60 8.69
C GLY A 99 5.30 14.09 9.84
N ILE A 100 6.34 13.33 10.18
CA ILE A 100 7.29 13.68 11.24
C ILE A 100 8.73 13.60 10.77
N ALA A 101 9.58 14.46 11.33
CA ALA A 101 11.03 14.30 11.26
C ALA A 101 11.50 13.32 12.34
N VAL A 102 12.44 12.45 11.98
CA VAL A 102 13.07 11.46 12.85
C VAL A 102 14.59 11.50 12.69
N PRO A 103 15.37 11.19 13.73
CA PRO A 103 16.82 11.09 13.59
C PRO A 103 17.21 9.89 12.71
N ALA A 104 18.43 9.90 12.18
CA ALA A 104 19.00 8.79 11.43
C ALA A 104 19.26 7.54 12.30
N ASP A 105 19.15 7.60 13.62
CA ASP A 105 19.19 6.41 14.48
C ASP A 105 17.88 5.61 14.35
N PRO A 106 17.87 4.39 13.77
CA PRO A 106 16.67 3.59 13.55
C PRO A 106 15.91 3.22 14.83
N VAL A 107 16.62 3.07 15.96
CA VAL A 107 15.99 2.72 17.24
C VAL A 107 15.16 3.91 17.74
N ARG A 108 15.78 5.09 17.77
CA ARG A 108 15.09 6.33 18.16
C ARG A 108 13.99 6.71 17.17
N ALA A 109 14.25 6.56 15.86
CA ALA A 109 13.25 6.80 14.82
C ALA A 109 12.03 5.89 14.99
N THR A 110 12.24 4.60 15.21
CA THR A 110 11.15 3.64 15.45
C THR A 110 10.30 4.02 16.67
N ALA A 111 10.94 4.42 17.77
CA ALA A 111 10.22 4.85 18.97
C ALA A 111 9.34 6.08 18.70
N LEU A 112 9.87 7.07 17.95
CA LEU A 112 9.11 8.25 17.55
C LEU A 112 7.94 7.91 16.62
N LEU A 113 8.14 7.03 15.63
CA LEU A 113 7.09 6.59 14.72
C LEU A 113 5.93 5.93 15.46
N LYS A 114 6.24 4.97 16.35
CA LYS A 114 5.24 4.29 17.17
C LYS A 114 4.44 5.27 18.03
N ARG A 115 5.13 6.22 18.67
CA ARG A 115 4.51 7.17 19.60
C ARG A 115 3.69 8.27 18.92
N ARG A 116 4.13 8.76 17.75
CA ARG A 116 3.63 10.03 17.17
C ARG A 116 2.88 9.89 15.85
N LEU A 117 3.12 8.82 15.09
CA LEU A 117 2.59 8.68 13.73
C LEU A 117 1.70 7.44 13.58
N LEU A 118 2.23 6.27 13.94
CA LEU A 118 1.60 5.00 13.56
C LEU A 118 0.23 4.80 14.19
N HIS A 119 0.04 5.19 15.45
CA HIS A 119 -1.26 5.07 16.10
C HIS A 119 -2.34 5.86 15.36
N ASP A 120 -2.09 7.14 15.09
CA ASP A 120 -3.05 8.04 14.43
C ASP A 120 -3.30 7.60 12.98
N TYR A 121 -2.25 7.16 12.29
CA TYR A 121 -2.36 6.67 10.91
C TYR A 121 -3.18 5.38 10.83
N LEU A 122 -2.94 4.40 11.71
CA LEU A 122 -3.71 3.16 11.75
C LEU A 122 -5.17 3.39 12.12
N PHE A 123 -5.45 4.39 12.97
CA PHE A 123 -6.81 4.69 13.43
C PHE A 123 -7.64 5.47 12.41
N THR A 124 -7.02 6.38 11.64
CA THR A 124 -7.73 7.23 10.67
C THR A 124 -7.91 6.57 9.30
N SER A 125 -6.99 5.68 8.91
CA SER A 125 -7.01 5.00 7.61
C SER A 125 -8.30 4.21 7.30
N PRO A 126 -8.92 3.46 8.24
CA PRO A 126 -10.13 2.70 7.96
C PRO A 126 -11.29 3.54 7.42
N THR A 127 -11.42 4.80 7.85
CA THR A 127 -12.46 5.71 7.36
C THR A 127 -12.22 6.10 5.91
N ALA A 128 -10.98 6.42 5.55
CA ALA A 128 -10.59 6.73 4.17
C ALA A 128 -10.80 5.52 3.24
N ILE A 129 -10.38 4.34 3.70
CA ILE A 129 -10.54 3.06 2.99
C ILE A 129 -12.03 2.77 2.75
N ARG A 130 -12.89 2.94 3.76
CA ARG A 130 -14.33 2.74 3.63
C ARG A 130 -14.97 3.69 2.61
N ARG A 131 -14.53 4.94 2.56
CA ARG A 131 -15.03 5.95 1.61
C ARG A 131 -14.65 5.66 0.17
N SER A 132 -13.57 4.91 -0.07
CA SER A 132 -13.18 4.48 -1.42
C SER A 132 -13.72 3.11 -1.82
N SER A 133 -14.39 2.40 -0.90
CA SER A 133 -14.99 1.11 -1.20
C SER A 133 -16.22 1.30 -2.10
N PRO A 134 -16.35 0.58 -3.22
CA PRO A 134 -17.56 0.59 -4.06
C PRO A 134 -18.76 -0.12 -3.41
N GLY A 135 -18.62 -0.64 -2.18
CA GLY A 135 -19.59 -1.53 -1.54
C GLY A 135 -19.37 -3.01 -1.89
N HIS A 136 -20.25 -3.87 -1.37
CA HIS A 136 -20.42 -5.29 -1.76
C HIS A 136 -19.16 -6.20 -1.80
N PHE A 137 -18.12 -5.92 -1.01
CA PHE A 137 -16.86 -6.67 -1.03
C PHE A 137 -16.27 -6.82 -2.45
N GLN A 138 -16.39 -5.78 -3.27
CA GLN A 138 -15.91 -5.80 -4.64
C GLN A 138 -14.42 -5.46 -4.76
N VAL A 139 -13.70 -6.21 -5.59
CA VAL A 139 -12.31 -5.99 -5.97
C VAL A 139 -12.26 -5.83 -7.49
N HIS A 140 -11.61 -4.76 -7.94
CA HIS A 140 -11.47 -4.47 -9.38
C HIS A 140 -10.07 -4.86 -9.85
N VAL A 141 -10.01 -5.51 -11.00
CA VAL A 141 -8.76 -5.87 -11.67
C VAL A 141 -8.79 -5.27 -13.06
N ALA A 142 -7.95 -4.28 -13.30
CA ALA A 142 -7.66 -3.76 -14.63
C ALA A 142 -6.38 -4.39 -15.16
N PHE A 143 -6.10 -4.21 -16.45
CA PHE A 143 -4.84 -4.59 -17.05
C PHE A 143 -4.18 -3.36 -17.66
N ASP A 144 -2.87 -3.21 -17.44
CA ASP A 144 -2.09 -2.17 -18.11
C ASP A 144 -1.81 -2.51 -19.58
N ALA A 145 -1.06 -1.64 -20.26
CA ALA A 145 -0.69 -1.82 -21.67
C ALA A 145 0.06 -3.14 -21.93
N ASP A 146 0.81 -3.65 -20.95
CA ASP A 146 1.57 -4.89 -21.01
C ASP A 146 0.75 -6.12 -20.56
N ARG A 147 -0.57 -5.94 -20.40
CA ARG A 147 -1.51 -6.95 -19.89
C ARG A 147 -1.15 -7.46 -18.48
N ARG A 148 -0.50 -6.65 -17.67
CA ARG A 148 -0.22 -6.97 -16.26
C ARG A 148 -1.38 -6.51 -15.40
N PRO A 149 -1.79 -7.32 -14.40
CA PRO A 149 -2.94 -6.98 -13.58
C PRO A 149 -2.63 -5.84 -12.61
N ARG A 150 -3.53 -4.87 -12.57
CA ARG A 150 -3.59 -3.78 -11.59
C ARG A 150 -4.86 -3.96 -10.74
N ILE A 151 -4.68 -4.20 -9.45
CA ILE A 151 -5.76 -4.59 -8.54
C ILE A 151 -6.08 -3.45 -7.57
N ARG A 152 -7.33 -3.01 -7.60
CA ARG A 152 -7.88 -1.97 -6.73
C ARG A 152 -8.80 -2.59 -5.69
N SER A 153 -8.51 -2.31 -4.41
CA SER A 153 -9.37 -2.74 -3.32
C SER A 153 -9.38 -1.76 -2.16
N GLY A 154 -10.59 -1.33 -1.79
CA GLY A 154 -10.86 -0.59 -0.55
C GLY A 154 -11.13 -1.50 0.64
N TYR A 155 -10.55 -2.72 0.70
CA TYR A 155 -10.76 -3.66 1.79
C TYR A 155 -9.43 -4.16 2.36
N ILE A 156 -9.23 -3.95 3.66
CA ILE A 156 -8.02 -4.38 4.39
C ILE A 156 -7.76 -5.88 4.19
N GLY A 157 -8.81 -6.71 4.28
CA GLY A 157 -8.70 -8.16 4.11
C GLY A 157 -8.21 -8.57 2.71
N ALA A 158 -8.65 -7.88 1.66
CA ALA A 158 -8.19 -8.13 0.30
C ALA A 158 -6.74 -7.66 0.10
N ASN A 159 -6.39 -6.46 0.58
CA ASN A 159 -5.02 -5.96 0.51
C ASN A 159 -4.05 -6.86 1.28
N SER A 160 -4.44 -7.32 2.47
CA SER A 160 -3.68 -8.32 3.23
C SER A 160 -3.53 -9.65 2.49
N ALA A 161 -4.55 -10.11 1.78
CA ALA A 161 -4.48 -11.33 0.99
C ALA A 161 -3.48 -11.18 -0.17
N LEU A 162 -3.57 -10.07 -0.90
CA LEU A 162 -2.73 -9.77 -2.06
C LEU A 162 -1.26 -9.61 -1.65
N LEU A 163 -0.98 -8.76 -0.66
CA LEU A 163 0.38 -8.48 -0.20
C LEU A 163 1.07 -9.72 0.40
N ARG A 164 0.32 -10.61 1.06
CA ARG A 164 0.85 -11.91 1.50
C ARG A 164 1.03 -12.90 0.36
N GLY A 165 0.26 -12.75 -0.72
CA GLY A 165 0.35 -13.53 -1.95
C GLY A 165 1.47 -13.10 -2.90
N GLY A 166 2.32 -12.15 -2.50
CA GLY A 166 3.45 -11.68 -3.32
C GLY A 166 3.13 -10.49 -4.22
N PHE A 167 1.95 -9.88 -4.10
CA PHE A 167 1.68 -8.59 -4.74
C PHE A 167 2.42 -7.47 -4.01
N LEU A 168 2.72 -6.42 -4.75
CA LEU A 168 3.31 -5.18 -4.29
C LEU A 168 2.26 -4.08 -4.34
N LEU A 169 2.30 -3.13 -3.40
CA LEU A 169 1.48 -1.93 -3.45
C LEU A 169 2.26 -0.81 -4.13
N ASP A 170 1.76 -0.36 -5.29
CA ASP A 170 2.37 0.71 -6.05
C ASP A 170 2.22 2.04 -5.29
N PRO A 171 3.32 2.70 -4.88
CA PRO A 171 3.25 3.94 -4.14
C PRO A 171 2.74 5.13 -4.96
N ALA A 172 2.77 5.05 -6.30
CA ALA A 172 2.30 6.10 -7.19
C ALA A 172 0.79 6.04 -7.41
N THR A 173 0.21 4.83 -7.46
CA THR A 173 -1.21 4.65 -7.81
C THR A 173 -2.05 4.14 -6.63
N GLY A 174 -1.44 3.49 -5.64
CA GLY A 174 -2.13 2.78 -4.56
C GLY A 174 -2.82 1.50 -5.00
N GLU A 175 -2.41 0.96 -6.15
CA GLU A 175 -2.92 -0.29 -6.71
C GLU A 175 -1.96 -1.44 -6.38
N CYS A 176 -2.50 -2.63 -6.17
CA CYS A 176 -1.69 -3.83 -6.04
C CYS A 176 -1.31 -4.36 -7.43
N HIS A 177 -0.04 -4.71 -7.62
CA HIS A 177 0.45 -5.35 -8.85
C HIS A 177 1.41 -6.49 -8.53
N LEU A 178 1.72 -7.32 -9.52
CA LEU A 178 2.74 -8.35 -9.38
C LEU A 178 4.13 -7.78 -9.68
N PRO A 179 5.21 -8.34 -9.11
CA PRO A 179 6.58 -7.93 -9.41
C PRO A 179 6.87 -8.01 -10.90
N ASP A 180 7.59 -7.01 -11.41
CA ASP A 180 7.85 -6.90 -12.84
C ASP A 180 8.81 -7.96 -13.40
N THR A 181 9.46 -8.70 -12.49
CA THR A 181 10.36 -9.81 -12.76
C THR A 181 9.65 -11.12 -13.10
N LEU A 182 8.33 -11.23 -12.92
CA LEU A 182 7.59 -12.44 -13.25
C LEU A 182 7.34 -12.57 -14.75
N THR A 183 7.46 -13.80 -15.28
CA THR A 183 7.06 -14.09 -16.66
C THR A 183 5.54 -13.98 -16.84
N PRO A 184 5.03 -13.82 -18.08
CA PRO A 184 3.58 -13.78 -18.32
C PRO A 184 2.84 -15.01 -17.77
N THR A 185 3.43 -16.19 -17.89
CA THR A 185 2.86 -17.44 -17.35
C THR A 185 2.80 -17.43 -15.83
N GLN A 186 3.88 -17.01 -15.16
CA GLN A 186 3.91 -16.87 -13.70
C GLN A 186 2.89 -15.82 -13.21
N THR A 187 2.80 -14.70 -13.92
CA THR A 187 1.85 -13.62 -13.65
C THR A 187 0.41 -14.13 -13.72
N ARG A 188 0.06 -14.84 -14.80
CA ARG A 188 -1.26 -15.46 -14.97
C ARG A 188 -1.56 -16.45 -13.85
N HIS A 189 -0.62 -17.32 -13.51
CA HIS A 189 -0.78 -18.32 -12.46
C HIS A 189 -1.01 -17.69 -11.08
N GLN A 190 -0.22 -16.67 -10.74
CA GLN A 190 -0.38 -15.94 -9.49
C GLN A 190 -1.70 -15.17 -9.43
N LEU A 191 -2.10 -14.53 -10.52
CA LEU A 191 -3.40 -13.86 -10.61
C LEU A 191 -4.56 -14.83 -10.39
N VAL A 192 -4.56 -15.99 -11.05
CA VAL A 192 -5.60 -17.02 -10.86
C VAL A 192 -5.68 -17.48 -9.41
N ARG A 193 -4.53 -17.74 -8.77
CA ARG A 193 -4.47 -18.10 -7.34
C ARG A 193 -5.04 -17.00 -6.45
N ALA A 194 -4.66 -15.75 -6.70
CA ALA A 194 -5.13 -14.61 -5.92
C ALA A 194 -6.65 -14.40 -6.06
N VAL A 195 -7.18 -14.47 -7.29
CA VAL A 195 -8.61 -14.37 -7.57
C VAL A 195 -9.37 -15.49 -6.87
N GLN A 196 -8.92 -16.74 -6.96
CA GLN A 196 -9.55 -17.86 -6.26
C GLN A 196 -9.55 -17.65 -4.74
N HIS A 197 -8.42 -17.22 -4.17
CA HIS A 197 -8.28 -16.97 -2.74
C HIS A 197 -9.18 -15.85 -2.24
N LEU A 198 -9.27 -14.75 -2.99
CA LEU A 198 -10.19 -13.65 -2.68
C LEU A 198 -11.64 -14.10 -2.75
N ARG A 199 -12.02 -14.88 -3.76
CA ARG A 199 -13.39 -15.43 -3.88
C ARG A 199 -13.77 -16.39 -2.76
N HIS A 200 -12.82 -17.13 -2.19
CA HIS A 200 -13.03 -17.95 -0.98
C HIS A 200 -13.26 -17.10 0.28
N ARG A 201 -12.89 -15.81 0.25
CA ARG A 201 -13.10 -14.84 1.33
C ARG A 201 -14.27 -13.91 1.06
N ASP A 202 -15.24 -14.39 0.28
CA ASP A 202 -16.47 -13.68 -0.05
C ASP A 202 -16.28 -12.39 -0.87
N PHE A 203 -15.12 -12.16 -1.48
CA PHE A 203 -14.93 -11.02 -2.38
C PHE A 203 -15.51 -11.31 -3.77
N HIS A 204 -16.24 -10.32 -4.30
CA HIS A 204 -16.69 -10.29 -5.69
C HIS A 204 -15.60 -9.65 -6.56
N ILE A 205 -15.14 -10.34 -7.60
CA ILE A 205 -14.06 -9.82 -8.44
C ILE A 205 -14.64 -9.36 -9.77
N VAL A 206 -14.35 -8.13 -10.17
CA VAL A 206 -14.65 -7.60 -11.51
C VAL A 206 -13.34 -7.38 -12.23
N MET A 207 -13.21 -7.97 -13.42
CA MET A 207 -12.01 -7.93 -14.23
C MET A 207 -12.30 -7.21 -15.54
N ASP A 208 -11.63 -6.09 -15.79
CA ASP A 208 -11.84 -5.23 -16.96
C ASP A 208 -10.93 -5.69 -18.10
N TYR A 209 -11.49 -6.40 -19.08
CA TYR A 209 -10.77 -6.82 -20.29
C TYR A 209 -11.08 -5.88 -21.47
N ALA A 210 -10.27 -5.94 -22.52
CA ALA A 210 -10.54 -5.23 -23.77
C ALA A 210 -11.89 -5.61 -24.42
N GLU A 211 -12.34 -6.85 -24.19
CA GLU A 211 -13.64 -7.37 -24.65
C GLU A 211 -14.82 -6.93 -23.75
N GLY A 212 -14.54 -6.28 -22.63
CA GLY A 212 -15.52 -5.88 -21.62
C GLY A 212 -15.28 -6.49 -20.23
N PRO A 213 -16.00 -5.99 -19.21
CA PRO A 213 -15.85 -6.45 -17.84
C PRO A 213 -16.39 -7.87 -17.65
N ARG A 214 -15.65 -8.70 -16.92
CA ARG A 214 -16.05 -10.05 -16.50
C ARG A 214 -16.24 -10.09 -14.99
N SER A 215 -17.33 -10.70 -14.57
CA SER A 215 -17.75 -10.79 -13.17
C SER A 215 -17.48 -12.19 -12.61
N HIS A 216 -16.80 -12.26 -11.48
CA HIS A 216 -16.47 -13.51 -10.79
C HIS A 216 -17.02 -13.47 -9.35
N PRO A 217 -18.23 -14.01 -9.12
CA PRO A 217 -18.88 -13.96 -7.82
C PRO A 217 -18.11 -14.75 -6.76
N PRO A 218 -18.33 -14.46 -5.46
CA PRO A 218 -17.87 -15.28 -4.35
C PRO A 218 -18.10 -16.77 -4.59
N LEU A 219 -17.22 -17.62 -4.05
CA LEU A 219 -17.45 -19.06 -4.11
C LEU A 219 -18.49 -19.47 -3.05
N PRO A 220 -19.35 -20.46 -3.35
CA PRO A 220 -20.33 -20.93 -2.38
C PRO A 220 -19.62 -21.40 -1.11
N ARG A 221 -20.12 -20.96 0.05
CA ARG A 221 -19.68 -21.53 1.33
C ARG A 221 -20.09 -22.99 1.35
N VAL A 222 -19.12 -23.90 1.25
CA VAL A 222 -19.38 -25.32 1.47
C VAL A 222 -19.67 -25.47 2.96
N ASN A 223 -20.95 -25.54 3.31
CA ASN A 223 -21.34 -25.90 4.68
C ASN A 223 -20.67 -27.24 5.01
N PRO A 224 -19.98 -27.38 6.16
CA PRO A 224 -19.48 -28.68 6.58
C PRO A 224 -20.69 -29.62 6.62
N ARG A 225 -20.60 -30.73 5.88
CA ARG A 225 -21.64 -31.76 5.84
C ARG A 225 -22.06 -32.04 7.27
N LYS A 226 -23.32 -31.77 7.61
CA LYS A 226 -23.96 -32.29 8.84
C LYS A 226 -23.61 -33.77 8.89
N GLY A 227 -22.85 -34.16 9.91
CA GLY A 227 -22.46 -35.54 10.11
C GLY A 227 -23.70 -36.42 10.02
N MET A 228 -23.61 -37.47 9.19
CA MET A 228 -24.50 -38.61 9.35
C MET A 228 -24.21 -39.19 10.73
N GLY A 229 -25.07 -38.83 11.70
CA GLY A 229 -25.23 -39.63 12.89
C GLY A 229 -25.78 -40.99 12.46
N ARG A 230 -25.02 -42.04 12.73
CA ARG A 230 -25.53 -43.38 12.94
C ARG A 230 -25.12 -43.79 14.34
#